data_AF-A0A957RHF4-F1
#
_entry.id   AF-A0A957RHF4-F1
#
_cell.length_a   1.000
_cell.length_b   1.000
_cell.length_c   1.000
_cell.angle_alpha   90.00
_cell.angle_beta   90.00
_cell.angle_gamma   90.00
#
_symmetry.space_group_name_H-M   'P 1'
#
loop_
_entity.id
_entity.type
_entity.pdbx_description
1 polymer ?
#
loop_
_entity_poly.entity_id
_entity_poly.type
_entity_poly.pdbx_seq_one_letter_code
_entity_poly.pdbx_strand_id
1 'polypeptide(L)' 'DVLRLAASAERGSEHPLGQAIAQAGQERGLPLTDPVAFKAVSGFGIRATVGDQAVVIGNPRFM' A
#
# COMPACT_ATOMS: atom_id res chain seq x y z
N ASP A 1 -2.56 10.19 7.97
CA ASP A 1 -1.82 8.92 8.20
C ASP A 1 -2.23 7.75 7.32
N VAL A 2 -3.51 7.37 7.28
CA VAL A 2 -3.98 6.20 6.50
C VAL A 2 -3.54 6.27 5.04
N LEU A 3 -3.77 7.40 4.35
CA LEU A 3 -3.37 7.54 2.95
C LEU A 3 -1.85 7.45 2.75
N ARG A 4 -1.04 7.97 3.68
CA ARG A 4 0.43 7.88 3.61
C ARG A 4 0.87 6.42 3.68
N LEU A 5 0.33 5.67 4.64
CA LEU A 5 0.65 4.25 4.83
C LEU A 5 0.16 3.40 3.66
N ALA A 6 -1.07 3.63 3.20
CA ALA A 6 -1.62 2.92 2.06
C ALA A 6 -0.83 3.20 0.77
N ALA A 7 -0.56 4.48 0.48
CA ALA A 7 0.22 4.89 -0.67
C ALA A 7 1.65 4.34 -0.63
N SER A 8 2.27 4.27 0.55
CA SER A 8 3.61 3.67 0.72
C SER A 8 3.56 2.15 0.49
N ALA A 9 2.58 1.46 1.08
CA ALA A 9 2.42 0.01 0.95
C ALA A 9 2.11 -0.42 -0.49
N GLU A 10 1.39 0.39 -1.27
CA GLU A 10 1.00 0.10 -2.66
C GLU A 10 2.08 0.46 -3.71
N ARG A 11 3.24 1.01 -3.32
CA ARG A 11 4.33 1.35 -4.28
C ARG A 11 4.88 0.15 -5.03
N GLY A 12 4.79 -1.06 -4.46
CA GLY A 12 5.18 -2.32 -5.10
C GLY A 12 4.06 -3.01 -5.89
N SER A 13 2.88 -2.40 -5.99
CA SER A 13 1.70 -2.99 -6.60
C SER A 13 1.66 -2.77 -8.10
N GLU A 14 1.43 -3.84 -8.87
CA GLU A 14 1.21 -3.76 -10.32
C GLU A 14 -0.27 -3.54 -10.66
N HIS A 15 -1.16 -3.60 -9.67
CA HIS A 15 -2.59 -3.40 -9.88
C HIS A 15 -2.93 -1.92 -10.11
N PRO A 16 -3.79 -1.59 -11.10
CA PRO A 16 -4.19 -0.20 -11.35
C PRO A 16 -4.75 0.53 -10.13
N LEU A 17 -5.46 -0.19 -9.24
CA LEU A 17 -5.98 0.40 -8.00
C LEU A 17 -4.87 0.78 -7.02
N GLY A 18 -3.87 -0.09 -6.83
CA GLY A 18 -2.72 0.19 -5.97
C GLY A 18 -1.91 1.38 -6.48
N GLN A 19 -1.68 1.41 -7.80
CA GLN A 19 -1.01 2.53 -8.47
C GLN A 19 -1.74 3.85 -8.26
N ALA A 20 -3.08 3.86 -8.35
CA ALA A 20 -3.88 5.07 -8.09
C ALA A 20 -3.72 5.58 -6.64
N ILE A 21 -3.63 4.68 -5.65
CA ILE A 21 -3.40 5.05 -4.25
C ILE A 21 -1.99 5.61 -4.06
N ALA A 22 -0.97 4.95 -4.62
CA ALA A 22 0.41 5.40 -4.57
C ALA A 22 0.56 6.80 -5.22
N GLN A 23 -0.03 7.00 -6.39
CA GLN A 23 -0.07 8.28 -7.09
C GLN A 23 -0.78 9.36 -6.27
N ALA A 24 -1.94 9.08 -5.69
CA ALA A 24 -2.66 10.04 -4.84
C ALA A 24 -1.82 10.49 -3.62
N GLY A 25 -0.97 9.61 -3.08
CA GLY A 25 -0.01 9.96 -2.04
C GLY A 25 1.10 10.90 -2.54
N GLN A 26 1.62 10.67 -3.74
CA GLN A 26 2.64 11.51 -4.37
C GLN A 26 2.10 12.90 -4.72
N GLU A 27 0.92 12.98 -5.34
CA GLU A 27 0.28 14.25 -5.74
C GLU A 27 -0.02 15.16 -4.55
N ARG A 28 -0.25 14.57 -3.37
CA ARG A 28 -0.46 15.30 -2.12
C ARG A 28 0.82 15.63 -1.37
N GLY A 29 2.00 15.33 -1.94
CA GLY A 29 3.30 15.59 -1.33
C GLY A 29 3.53 14.81 -0.03
N LEU A 30 2.91 13.64 0.15
CA LEU A 30 3.10 12.84 1.36
C LEU A 30 4.51 12.21 1.37
N PRO A 31 5.16 12.12 2.54
CA PRO A 31 6.43 11.41 2.66
C PRO A 31 6.18 9.91 2.55
N LEU A 32 6.34 9.39 1.33
CA LEU A 32 6.18 7.97 1.05
C LEU A 32 7.49 7.22 1.28
N THR A 33 7.37 6.00 1.80
CA THR A 33 8.50 5.10 2.04
C THR A 33 8.33 3.85 1.19
N ASP A 34 9.42 3.31 0.66
CA ASP A 34 9.35 2.04 -0.05
C ASP A 34 9.00 0.91 0.93
N PRO A 35 8.02 0.06 0.60
CA PRO A 35 7.59 -1.00 1.49
C PRO A 35 8.61 -2.14 1.52
N VAL A 36 8.76 -2.77 2.68
CA VAL A 36 9.50 -4.03 2.82
C VAL A 36 8.53 -5.19 3.03
N ALA A 37 8.98 -6.40 2.69
CA ALA A 37 8.17 -7.63 2.78
C ALA A 37 6.80 -7.52 2.07
N PHE A 38 6.73 -6.73 0.99
CA PHE A 38 5.53 -6.60 0.17
C PHE A 38 5.12 -7.95 -0.39
N LYS A 39 3.83 -8.29 -0.27
CA LYS A 39 3.23 -9.48 -0.86
C LYS A 39 1.81 -9.17 -1.33
N ALA A 40 1.58 -9.34 -2.63
CA ALA A 40 0.25 -9.36 -3.20
C ALA A 40 -0.39 -10.75 -3.01
N VAL A 41 -1.67 -10.74 -2.67
CA VAL A 41 -2.54 -11.92 -2.55
C VAL A 41 -3.68 -11.73 -3.54
N SER A 42 -3.55 -12.36 -4.71
CA SER A 42 -4.46 -12.18 -5.84
C SER A 42 -5.92 -12.40 -5.44
N GLY A 43 -6.77 -11.42 -5.73
CA GLY A 43 -8.20 -11.44 -5.40
C GLY A 43 -8.53 -11.04 -3.95
N PHE A 44 -7.54 -10.76 -3.12
CA PHE A 44 -7.72 -10.44 -1.70
C PHE A 44 -7.17 -9.07 -1.33
N GLY A 45 -5.91 -8.77 -1.69
CA GLY A 45 -5.24 -7.54 -1.29
C GLY A 45 -3.72 -7.67 -1.24
N ILE A 46 -3.08 -6.81 -0.46
CA ILE A 46 -1.63 -6.78 -0.22
C ILE A 46 -1.32 -6.68 1.26
N ARG A 47 -0.14 -7.20 1.63
CA ARG A 47 0.48 -6.96 2.95
C ARG A 47 1.89 -6.44 2.75
N ALA A 48 2.30 -5.51 3.58
CA ALA A 48 3.62 -4.89 3.52
C ALA A 48 4.01 -4.35 4.89
N THR A 49 5.28 -3.99 5.05
CA THR A 49 5.76 -3.21 6.18
C THR A 49 6.25 -1.85 5.68
N VAL A 50 5.75 -0.77 6.27
CA VAL A 50 6.13 0.60 5.96
C VAL A 50 6.80 1.18 7.19
N GLY A 51 8.13 1.34 7.15
CA GLY A 51 8.92 1.64 8.34
C GLY A 51 8.86 0.48 9.34
N ASP A 52 8.29 0.73 10.51
CA ASP A 52 8.05 -0.24 11.59
C ASP A 52 6.58 -0.74 11.63
N GLN A 53 5.73 -0.27 10.71
CA GLN A 53 4.30 -0.57 10.73
C GLN A 53 3.93 -1.67 9.74
N ALA A 54 3.31 -2.74 10.24
CA ALA A 54 2.65 -3.73 9.38
C ALA A 54 1.35 -3.14 8.81
N VAL A 55 1.20 -3.22 7.49
CA VAL A 55 0.05 -2.67 6.75
C VAL A 55 -0.58 -3.80 5.93
N VAL A 56 -1.89 -3.94 6.05
CA VAL A 56 -2.72 -4.84 5.24
C VAL A 56 -3.79 -3.99 4.55
N ILE A 57 -3.92 -4.16 3.24
CA ILE A 57 -4.92 -3.49 2.42
C ILE A 57 -5.62 -4.56 1.60
N GLY A 58 -6.94 -4.64 1.67
CA GLY A 58 -7.67 -5.66 0.93
C GLY A 58 -9.13 -5.71 1.29
N ASN A 59 -9.80 -6.77 0.83
CA ASN A 59 -11.18 -7.02 1.17
C ASN A 59 -11.34 -7.49 2.63
N PRO A 60 -12.57 -7.46 3.19
CA PRO A 60 -12.81 -7.91 4.57
C PRO A 60 -12.51 -9.39 4.84
N ARG A 61 -12.32 -10.23 3.81
CA ARG A 61 -11.95 -11.64 3.99
C ARG A 61 -10.44 -11.80 4.20
N PHE A 62 -9.66 -10.74 3.95
CA PHE A 62 -8.21 -10.73 4.00
C PHE A 62 -7.65 -9.98 5.23
N MET A 63 -8.42 -9.03 5.77
CA MET A 63 -8.12 -8.27 6.98
C MET A 63 -8.54 -9.04 8.23
#